data_AF-A0A2N2NP22-F1
#
_entry.id   AF-A0A2N2NP22-F1
#
_cell.length_a   1.000
_cell.length_b   1.000
_cell.length_c   1.000
_cell.angle_alpha   90.00
_cell.angle_beta   90.00
_cell.angle_gamma   90.00
#
_symmetry.space_group_name_H-M   'P 1'
#
loop_
_entity.id
_entity.type
_entity.pdbx_description
1 polymer ?
#
loop_
_entity_poly.entity_id
_entity_poly.type
_entity_poly.pdbx_seq_one_letter_code
_entity_poly.pdbx_strand_id
1 'polypeptide(L)'
;MDHQELAALPIFNSFKPYQTQLIKPFIEFCSFPANMVIFHQGDRADNFYILATGEIALHFKPYDGPSLVMTKITSGDVFGWSAALGRSKYSATAIAANDIKVIRMQASNLQKLCAIDPETAALFLDRLVGVISGKLRGSHQEILNLFSNGMNLNSDCKRRMNLNGSENRIYA
;
A
#
# COMPACT_ATOMS: atom_id res chain seq x y z
N MET A 1 -15.72 -10.39 12.64
CA MET A 1 -15.46 -9.29 13.56
C MET A 1 -16.77 -8.67 14.03
N ASP A 2 -16.82 -8.22 15.28
CA ASP A 2 -17.97 -7.51 15.84
C ASP A 2 -17.92 -5.99 15.54
N HIS A 3 -18.85 -5.21 16.12
CA HIS A 3 -18.89 -3.77 15.89
C HIS A 3 -17.68 -3.04 16.52
N GLN A 4 -17.25 -3.44 17.71
CA GLN A 4 -16.16 -2.78 18.43
C GLN A 4 -14.82 -2.99 17.71
N GLU A 5 -14.57 -4.21 17.26
CA GLU A 5 -13.38 -4.54 16.48
C GLU A 5 -13.33 -3.78 15.15
N LEU A 6 -14.47 -3.60 14.48
CA LEU A 6 -14.54 -2.86 13.23
C LEU A 6 -14.32 -1.36 13.48
N ALA A 7 -15.01 -0.78 14.46
CA ALA A 7 -14.95 0.64 14.81
C ALA A 7 -13.55 1.08 15.31
N ALA A 8 -12.72 0.16 15.80
CA ALA A 8 -11.34 0.44 16.18
C ALA A 8 -10.43 0.79 14.98
N LEU A 9 -10.82 0.39 13.76
CA LEU A 9 -10.05 0.72 12.56
C LEU A 9 -10.36 2.14 12.08
N PRO A 10 -9.36 2.95 11.69
CA PRO A 10 -9.55 4.35 11.32
C PRO A 10 -10.63 4.58 10.25
N ILE A 11 -10.75 3.67 9.28
CA ILE A 11 -11.72 3.78 8.18
C ILE A 11 -13.18 3.59 8.61
N PHE A 12 -13.40 2.91 9.74
CA PHE A 12 -14.73 2.67 10.32
C PHE A 12 -14.95 3.48 11.60
N ASN A 13 -14.02 4.36 11.96
CA ASN A 13 -14.17 5.19 13.14
C ASN A 13 -15.46 6.02 13.02
N SER A 14 -16.20 6.12 14.12
CA SER A 14 -17.50 6.80 14.22
C SER A 14 -18.64 6.14 13.43
N PHE A 15 -18.46 4.92 12.90
CA PHE A 15 -19.59 4.14 12.41
C PHE A 15 -20.51 3.83 13.58
N LYS A 16 -21.82 4.00 13.37
CA LYS A 16 -22.85 3.51 14.30
C LYS A 16 -23.01 1.99 14.15
N PRO A 17 -23.60 1.30 15.13
CA PRO A 17 -23.83 -0.14 15.05
C PRO A 17 -24.60 -0.57 13.78
N TYR A 18 -25.61 0.22 13.38
CA TYR A 18 -26.38 -0.05 12.17
C TYR A 18 -25.52 0.06 10.90
N GLN A 19 -24.62 1.04 10.82
CA GLN A 19 -23.72 1.25 9.66
C GLN A 19 -22.73 0.10 9.53
N THR A 20 -22.27 -0.43 10.67
CA THR A 20 -21.44 -1.64 10.70
C THR A 20 -22.21 -2.86 10.19
N GLN A 21 -23.47 -3.02 10.59
CA GLN A 21 -24.31 -4.11 10.07
C GLN A 21 -24.57 -3.97 8.57
N LEU A 22 -24.78 -2.75 8.08
CA LEU A 22 -24.97 -2.46 6.65
C LEU A 22 -23.74 -2.79 5.81
N ILE A 23 -22.53 -2.51 6.30
CA ILE A 23 -21.32 -2.74 5.50
C ILE A 23 -20.85 -4.21 5.50
N LYS A 24 -21.20 -4.98 6.53
CA LYS A 24 -20.77 -6.39 6.70
C LYS A 24 -20.96 -7.28 5.46
N PRO A 25 -22.09 -7.24 4.73
CA PRO A 25 -22.29 -8.07 3.54
C PRO A 25 -21.35 -7.75 2.37
N PHE A 26 -20.69 -6.59 2.39
CA PHE A 26 -19.79 -6.14 1.32
C PHE A 26 -18.32 -6.44 1.58
N ILE A 27 -18.00 -6.88 2.80
CA ILE A 27 -16.64 -7.15 3.25
C ILE A 27 -16.45 -8.60 3.66
N GLU A 28 -15.21 -9.06 3.58
CA GLU A 28 -14.80 -10.39 4.01
C GLU A 28 -13.57 -10.29 4.91
N PHE A 29 -13.55 -11.12 5.96
CA PHE A 29 -12.42 -11.18 6.88
C PHE A 29 -11.48 -12.29 6.43
N CYS A 30 -10.24 -11.94 6.12
CA CYS A 30 -9.22 -12.88 5.68
C CYS A 30 -8.04 -12.86 6.66
N SER A 31 -7.37 -13.99 6.80
CA SER A 31 -6.10 -14.10 7.54
C SER A 31 -5.07 -14.74 6.63
N PHE A 32 -3.85 -14.23 6.66
CA PHE A 32 -2.74 -14.75 5.85
C PHE A 32 -1.52 -14.95 6.74
N PRO A 33 -0.83 -16.10 6.65
CA PRO A 33 0.40 -16.31 7.39
C PRO A 33 1.55 -15.45 6.86
N ALA A 34 2.59 -15.30 7.67
CA ALA A 34 3.83 -14.65 7.27
C ALA A 34 4.39 -15.21 5.96
N ASN A 35 4.99 -14.34 5.14
CA ASN A 35 5.55 -14.58 3.82
C ASN A 35 4.53 -14.96 2.73
N MET A 36 3.23 -14.98 3.02
CA MET A 36 2.22 -15.23 2.00
C MET A 36 2.05 -14.01 1.09
N VAL A 37 1.98 -14.27 -0.23
CA VAL A 37 1.69 -13.23 -1.21
C VAL A 37 0.18 -13.06 -1.33
N ILE A 38 -0.32 -11.84 -1.12
CA ILE A 38 -1.75 -11.52 -1.19
C ILE A 38 -2.17 -11.30 -2.65
N PHE A 39 -1.34 -10.61 -3.42
CA PHE A 39 -1.49 -10.43 -4.87
C PHE A 39 -0.14 -10.02 -5.50
N HIS A 40 0.01 -10.25 -6.80
CA HIS A 40 1.18 -9.84 -7.56
C HIS A 40 0.94 -8.53 -8.33
N GLN A 41 2.03 -7.80 -8.55
CA GLN A 41 2.05 -6.71 -9.52
C GLN A 41 1.60 -7.22 -10.90
N GLY A 42 0.68 -6.49 -11.52
CA GLY A 42 0.13 -6.84 -12.83
C GLY A 42 -1.08 -7.79 -12.79
N ASP A 43 -1.38 -8.40 -11.64
CA ASP A 43 -2.62 -9.16 -11.45
C ASP A 43 -3.83 -8.22 -11.56
N ARG A 44 -4.97 -8.81 -11.95
CA ARG A 44 -6.23 -8.08 -12.04
C ARG A 44 -6.63 -7.53 -10.67
N ALA A 45 -6.88 -6.22 -10.62
CA ALA A 45 -7.21 -5.51 -9.38
C ALA A 45 -8.73 -5.43 -9.17
N ASP A 46 -9.32 -6.51 -8.65
CA ASP A 46 -10.76 -6.56 -8.31
C ASP A 46 -11.05 -6.21 -6.85
N ASN A 47 -10.05 -6.38 -5.97
CA ASN A 47 -10.21 -6.23 -4.53
C ASN A 47 -9.25 -5.17 -3.97
N PHE A 48 -9.69 -4.47 -2.93
CA PHE A 48 -8.82 -3.72 -2.05
C PHE A 48 -8.97 -4.23 -0.62
N TYR A 49 -8.05 -3.82 0.23
CA TYR A 49 -7.87 -4.42 1.54
C TYR A 49 -7.60 -3.35 2.61
N ILE A 50 -8.12 -3.57 3.81
CA ILE A 50 -7.80 -2.80 5.02
C ILE A 50 -7.03 -3.75 5.94
N LEU A 51 -5.83 -3.36 6.34
CA LEU A 51 -5.02 -4.14 7.27
C LEU A 51 -5.54 -3.95 8.70
N ALA A 52 -6.03 -5.03 9.31
CA ALA A 52 -6.54 -4.96 10.69
C ALA A 52 -5.42 -5.17 11.70
N THR A 53 -4.56 -6.17 11.48
CA THR A 53 -3.39 -6.46 12.33
C THR A 53 -2.23 -6.98 11.49
N GLY A 54 -1.01 -6.68 11.92
CA GLY A 54 0.24 -7.16 11.33
C GLY A 54 0.90 -6.13 10.41
N GLU A 55 1.75 -6.60 9.50
CA GLU A 55 2.53 -5.75 8.58
C GLU A 55 2.60 -6.38 7.19
N ILE A 56 2.54 -5.55 6.15
CA ILE A 56 2.69 -5.97 4.75
C ILE A 56 3.83 -5.18 4.11
N ALA A 57 4.68 -5.88 3.36
CA ALA A 57 5.67 -5.26 2.49
C ALA A 57 5.12 -5.13 1.07
N LEU A 58 5.18 -3.92 0.50
CA LEU A 58 4.88 -3.68 -0.91
C LEU A 58 6.17 -3.70 -1.74
N HIS A 59 6.19 -4.56 -2.75
CA HIS A 59 7.31 -4.73 -3.66
C HIS A 59 6.94 -4.26 -5.06
N PHE A 60 7.73 -3.35 -5.62
CA PHE A 60 7.63 -2.93 -7.01
C PHE A 60 8.79 -3.50 -7.80
N LYS A 61 8.49 -4.16 -8.93
CA LYS A 61 9.50 -4.65 -9.86
C LYS A 61 9.42 -3.82 -11.17
N PRO A 62 10.41 -2.96 -11.43
CA PRO A 62 10.58 -2.33 -12.74
C PRO A 62 10.87 -3.39 -13.82
N TYR A 63 10.60 -3.06 -15.08
CA TYR A 63 10.85 -3.98 -16.21
C TYR A 63 12.34 -4.35 -16.34
N ASP A 64 13.23 -3.36 -16.22
CA ASP A 64 14.68 -3.52 -16.39
C ASP A 64 15.47 -3.37 -15.08
N GLY A 65 14.87 -3.67 -13.92
CA GLY A 65 15.48 -3.40 -12.62
C GLY A 65 15.24 -4.47 -11.56
N PRO A 66 16.05 -4.46 -10.47
CA PRO A 66 15.81 -5.32 -9.33
C PRO A 66 14.48 -4.95 -8.63
N SER A 67 13.89 -5.90 -7.91
CA SER A 67 12.72 -5.63 -7.08
C SER A 67 13.07 -4.63 -5.97
N LEU A 68 12.25 -3.61 -5.82
CA LEU A 68 12.38 -2.58 -4.79
C LEU A 68 11.29 -2.77 -3.74
N VAL A 69 11.67 -2.76 -2.46
CA VAL A 69 10.70 -2.61 -1.36
C VAL A 69 10.28 -1.14 -1.37
N MET A 70 9.03 -0.89 -1.73
CA MET A 70 8.51 0.46 -1.90
C MET A 70 8.16 1.06 -0.54
N THR A 71 7.30 0.37 0.22
CA THR A 71 6.83 0.86 1.51
C THR A 71 6.25 -0.27 2.35
N LYS A 72 6.08 -0.01 3.65
CA LYS A 72 5.47 -0.93 4.61
C LYS A 72 4.06 -0.45 4.94
N ILE A 73 3.11 -1.38 5.00
CA ILE A 73 1.73 -1.11 5.40
C ILE A 73 1.51 -1.63 6.82
N THR A 74 0.96 -0.79 7.68
CA THR A 74 0.71 -1.10 9.09
C THR A 74 -0.80 -1.18 9.39
N SER A 75 -1.18 -1.64 10.59
CA SER A 75 -2.59 -1.73 10.98
C SER A 75 -3.35 -0.41 10.80
N GLY A 76 -4.57 -0.50 10.30
CA GLY A 76 -5.47 0.63 10.01
C GLY A 76 -5.36 1.19 8.60
N ASP A 77 -4.32 0.82 7.85
CA ASP A 77 -4.09 1.30 6.51
C ASP A 77 -4.81 0.50 5.41
N VAL A 78 -4.96 1.14 4.25
CA VAL A 78 -5.52 0.52 3.03
C VAL A 78 -4.43 0.16 2.03
N PHE A 79 -4.52 -1.01 1.40
CA PHE A 79 -3.65 -1.44 0.30
C PHE A 79 -4.47 -2.11 -0.83
N GLY A 80 -3.85 -2.29 -1.99
CA GLY A 80 -4.58 -2.77 -3.18
C GLY A 80 -5.62 -1.77 -3.71
N TRP A 81 -5.54 -0.50 -3.31
CA TRP A 81 -6.47 0.56 -3.70
C TRP A 81 -6.45 0.88 -5.21
N SER A 82 -5.57 0.25 -5.99
CA SER A 82 -5.68 0.23 -7.46
C SER A 82 -7.08 -0.19 -7.91
N ALA A 83 -7.67 -1.21 -7.26
CA ALA A 83 -9.02 -1.67 -7.53
C ALA A 83 -10.07 -0.58 -7.23
N ALA A 84 -9.97 0.06 -6.06
CA ALA A 84 -10.89 1.13 -5.65
C ALA A 84 -10.84 2.35 -6.57
N LEU A 85 -9.69 2.63 -7.19
CA LEU A 85 -9.52 3.71 -8.18
C LEU A 85 -9.88 3.29 -9.62
N GLY A 86 -10.44 2.09 -9.82
CA GLY A 86 -10.82 1.61 -11.15
C GLY A 86 -9.65 1.25 -12.07
N ARG A 87 -8.44 1.06 -11.52
CA ARG A 87 -7.31 0.54 -12.31
C ARG A 87 -7.50 -0.96 -12.50
N SER A 88 -7.22 -1.45 -13.71
CA SER A 88 -7.42 -2.86 -14.04
C SER A 88 -6.41 -3.81 -13.39
N LYS A 89 -5.23 -3.30 -12.98
CA LYS A 89 -4.13 -4.11 -12.44
C LYS A 89 -3.51 -3.51 -11.18
N TYR A 90 -2.97 -4.36 -10.31
CA TYR A 90 -2.20 -3.91 -9.15
C TYR A 90 -0.86 -3.35 -9.58
N SER A 91 -0.46 -2.23 -8.96
CA SER A 91 0.80 -1.56 -9.28
C SER A 91 2.02 -2.17 -8.60
N ALA A 92 1.84 -3.02 -7.58
CA ALA A 92 2.90 -3.63 -6.79
C ALA A 92 2.45 -5.01 -6.28
N THR A 93 3.40 -5.82 -5.85
CA THR A 93 3.16 -7.09 -5.16
C THR A 93 3.03 -6.84 -3.66
N ALA A 94 2.02 -7.42 -3.00
CA ALA A 94 1.81 -7.31 -1.56
C ALA A 94 2.14 -8.63 -0.86
N ILE A 95 3.04 -8.60 0.12
CA ILE A 95 3.51 -9.78 0.85
C ILE A 95 3.33 -9.55 2.35
N ALA A 96 2.73 -10.51 3.04
CA ALA A 96 2.60 -10.50 4.50
C ALA A 96 3.99 -10.61 5.14
N ALA A 97 4.42 -9.59 5.90
CA ALA A 97 5.71 -9.62 6.59
C ALA A 97 5.65 -10.45 7.88
N ASN A 98 4.47 -10.58 8.47
CA ASN A 98 4.13 -11.45 9.58
C ASN A 98 2.70 -11.98 9.39
N ASP A 99 2.16 -12.72 10.36
CA ASP A 99 0.76 -13.15 10.30
C ASP A 99 -0.17 -11.93 10.34
N ILE A 100 -1.02 -11.81 9.31
CA ILE A 100 -1.89 -10.66 9.13
C ILE A 100 -3.37 -11.04 9.19
N LYS A 101 -4.19 -10.09 9.63
CA LYS A 101 -5.64 -10.10 9.46
C LYS A 101 -6.04 -8.90 8.64
N VAL A 102 -6.89 -9.11 7.65
CA VAL A 102 -7.34 -8.05 6.74
C VAL A 102 -8.84 -8.13 6.51
N ILE A 103 -9.39 -6.99 6.10
CA ILE A 103 -10.73 -6.88 5.56
C ILE A 103 -10.61 -6.70 4.05
N ARG A 104 -11.15 -7.64 3.28
CA ARG A 104 -11.20 -7.63 1.83
C ARG A 104 -12.54 -7.05 1.36
N MET A 105 -12.50 -6.16 0.38
CA MET A 105 -13.70 -5.66 -0.31
C MET A 105 -13.47 -5.63 -1.82
N GLN A 106 -14.44 -6.12 -2.59
CA GLN A 106 -14.46 -5.95 -4.04
C GLN A 106 -14.74 -4.50 -4.40
N ALA A 107 -14.06 -3.94 -5.40
CA ALA A 107 -14.27 -2.56 -5.84
C ALA A 107 -15.72 -2.31 -6.28
N SER A 108 -16.37 -3.28 -6.92
CA SER A 108 -17.78 -3.20 -7.30
C SER A 108 -18.74 -3.06 -6.12
N ASN A 109 -18.33 -3.48 -4.92
CA ASN A 109 -19.17 -3.35 -3.73
C ASN A 109 -19.27 -1.90 -3.23
N LEU A 110 -18.33 -1.02 -3.60
CA LEU A 110 -18.46 0.42 -3.31
C LEU A 110 -19.71 0.99 -3.97
N GLN A 111 -19.94 0.67 -5.24
CA GLN A 111 -21.11 1.13 -5.98
C GLN A 111 -22.41 0.56 -5.41
N LYS A 112 -22.41 -0.73 -5.01
CA LYS A 112 -23.56 -1.37 -4.37
C LYS A 112 -23.88 -0.73 -3.02
N LEU A 113 -22.86 -0.40 -2.23
CA LEU A 113 -23.04 0.29 -0.95
C LEU A 113 -23.65 1.68 -1.16
N CYS A 114 -23.17 2.44 -2.15
CA CYS A 114 -23.77 3.73 -2.53
C CYS A 114 -25.24 3.62 -2.90
N ALA A 115 -25.64 2.54 -3.59
CA ALA A 115 -27.02 2.33 -4.00
C ALA A 115 -27.94 1.94 -2.82
N ILE A 116 -27.41 1.25 -1.81
CA ILE A 116 -28.19 0.73 -0.68
C ILE A 116 -28.32 1.76 0.44
N ASP A 117 -27.22 2.41 0.82
CA ASP A 117 -27.24 3.43 1.86
C ASP A 117 -26.21 4.54 1.55
N PRO A 118 -26.65 5.62 0.87
CA PRO A 118 -25.76 6.71 0.48
C PRO A 118 -25.06 7.40 1.66
N GLU A 119 -25.68 7.45 2.84
CA GLU A 119 -25.10 8.08 4.04
C GLU A 119 -23.88 7.30 4.55
N THR A 120 -24.03 5.98 4.77
CA THR A 120 -22.91 5.11 5.16
C THR A 120 -21.85 5.05 4.07
N ALA A 121 -22.26 5.03 2.80
CA ALA A 121 -21.33 5.02 1.68
C ALA A 121 -20.48 6.30 1.63
N ALA A 122 -21.10 7.47 1.78
CA ALA A 122 -20.39 8.74 1.81
C ALA A 122 -19.39 8.80 2.95
N LEU A 123 -19.77 8.34 4.15
CA LEU A 123 -18.88 8.25 5.30
C LEU A 123 -17.69 7.32 5.02
N PHE A 124 -17.94 6.13 4.50
CA PHE A 124 -16.89 5.16 4.17
C PHE A 124 -15.92 5.70 3.11
N LEU A 125 -16.46 6.30 2.04
CA LEU A 125 -15.70 6.83 0.92
C LEU A 125 -14.84 8.03 1.33
N ASP A 126 -15.36 8.95 2.15
CA ASP A 126 -14.60 10.09 2.68
C ASP A 126 -13.35 9.60 3.45
N ARG A 127 -13.53 8.59 4.31
CA ARG A 127 -12.43 7.98 5.06
C ARG A 127 -11.45 7.25 4.16
N LEU A 128 -11.94 6.47 3.19
CA LEU A 128 -11.12 5.76 2.23
C LEU A 128 -10.24 6.73 1.43
N VAL A 129 -10.83 7.84 0.96
CA VAL A 129 -10.12 8.91 0.25
C VAL A 129 -9.08 9.55 1.16
N GLY A 130 -9.39 9.82 2.43
CA GLY A 130 -8.44 10.35 3.41
C GLY A 130 -7.19 9.48 3.55
N VAL A 131 -7.38 8.16 3.73
CA VAL A 131 -6.27 7.19 3.86
C VAL A 131 -5.45 7.11 2.57
N ILE A 132 -6.10 6.96 1.41
CA ILE A 132 -5.40 6.88 0.12
C ILE A 132 -4.63 8.17 -0.18
N SER A 133 -5.22 9.33 0.10
CA SER A 133 -4.58 10.63 -0.13
C SER A 133 -3.36 10.87 0.76
N GLY A 134 -3.35 10.31 1.97
CA GLY A 134 -2.16 10.28 2.82
C GLY A 134 -1.03 9.46 2.20
N LYS A 135 -1.37 8.26 1.69
CA LYS A 135 -0.41 7.33 1.08
C LYS A 135 0.22 7.85 -0.20
N LEU A 136 -0.55 8.52 -1.06
CA LEU A 136 -0.03 9.08 -2.30
C LEU A 136 1.02 10.17 -2.05
N ARG A 137 0.81 11.01 -1.03
CA ARG A 137 1.80 12.00 -0.59
C ARG A 137 3.06 11.35 -0.04
N GLY A 138 2.92 10.32 0.80
CA GLY A 138 4.06 9.57 1.36
C GLY A 138 4.89 8.86 0.29
N SER A 139 4.23 8.18 -0.65
CA SER A 139 4.90 7.44 -1.74
C SER A 139 5.71 8.37 -2.65
N HIS A 140 5.20 9.58 -2.92
CA HIS A 140 5.92 10.56 -3.73
C HIS A 140 7.20 11.02 -3.04
N GLN A 141 7.17 11.19 -1.70
CA GLN A 141 8.34 11.57 -0.92
C GLN A 141 9.40 10.46 -0.86
N GLU A 142 9.00 9.20 -0.71
CA GLU A 142 9.92 8.05 -0.73
C GLU A 142 10.64 7.92 -2.08
N ILE A 143 9.92 8.08 -3.19
CA ILE A 143 10.51 8.08 -4.53
C ILE A 143 11.52 9.22 -4.68
N LEU A 144 11.19 10.45 -4.23
CA LEU A 144 12.13 11.57 -4.25
C LEU A 144 13.36 11.34 -3.39
N ASN A 145 13.22 10.66 -2.25
CA ASN A 145 14.34 10.30 -1.38
C ASN A 145 15.24 9.24 -2.05
N LEU A 146 14.66 8.26 -2.76
CA LEU A 146 15.41 7.27 -3.54
C LEU A 146 16.20 7.94 -4.68
N PHE A 147 15.60 8.90 -5.39
CA PHE A 147 16.31 9.66 -6.43
C PHE A 147 17.41 10.56 -5.84
N SER A 148 17.16 11.23 -4.73
CA SER A 148 18.15 12.10 -4.05
C SER A 148 19.35 11.30 -3.53
N ASN A 149 19.10 10.12 -2.98
CA ASN A 149 20.16 9.22 -2.49
C ASN A 149 20.92 8.56 -3.67
N GLY A 150 20.23 8.20 -4.75
CA GLY A 150 20.85 7.71 -5.98
C GLY A 150 21.75 8.75 -6.66
N MET A 151 21.37 10.03 -6.63
CA MET A 151 22.22 11.13 -7.12
C MET A 151 23.46 11.37 -6.23
N ASN A 152 23.36 11.17 -4.91
CA ASN A 152 24.51 11.26 -3.99
C ASN A 152 25.54 10.12 -4.18
N LEU A 153 25.08 8.90 -4.47
CA LEU A 153 25.99 7.78 -4.78
C LEU A 153 26.84 8.04 -6.04
N ASN A 154 26.28 8.76 -7.01
CA ASN A 154 27.00 9.14 -8.23
C ASN A 154 28.09 10.20 -7.99
N SER A 155 27.91 11.11 -7.01
CA SER A 155 28.97 12.04 -6.59
C SER A 155 30.10 11.34 -5.84
N ASP A 156 29.81 10.30 -5.06
CA ASP A 156 30.82 9.52 -4.34
C ASP A 156 31.63 8.60 -5.27
N CYS A 157 31.00 8.04 -6.30
CA CYS A 157 31.72 7.32 -7.36
C CYS A 157 32.66 8.25 -8.15
N LYS A 158 32.23 9.48 -8.48
CA LYS A 158 33.12 10.48 -9.12
C LYS A 158 34.27 10.89 -8.20
N ARG A 159 34.05 11.00 -6.88
CA ARG A 159 35.09 11.36 -5.91
C ARG A 159 36.12 10.23 -5.71
N ARG A 160 35.70 8.96 -5.73
CA ARG A 160 36.62 7.80 -5.68
C ARG A 160 37.42 7.60 -6.97
N MET A 161 36.86 7.90 -8.14
CA MET A 161 37.59 7.82 -9.41
C MET A 161 38.69 8.89 -9.55
N ASN A 162 38.51 10.07 -8.92
CA ASN A 162 39.54 11.13 -8.94
C ASN A 162 40.70 10.92 -7.95
N LEU A 163 40.56 10.03 -6.96
CA LEU A 163 41.62 9.76 -5.97
C LEU A 163 42.59 8.64 -6.41
N ASN A 164 42.24 7.86 -7.43
CA ASN A 164 43.10 6.80 -7.98
C ASN A 164 43.87 7.23 -9.25
N GLY A 165 43.81 8.51 -9.63
CA GLY A 165 44.44 9.05 -10.84
C GLY A 165 45.80 9.71 -10.66
N SER A 166 46.38 9.72 -9.46
CA SER A 166 47.60 10.49 -9.14
C SER A 166 48.72 9.66 -8.54
N GLU A 167 48.97 8.45 -9.02
CA GLU A 167 50.21 7.71 -8.75
C GLU A 167 50.67 6.94 -9.99
N ASN A 168 51.32 7.64 -10.93
CA ASN A 168 52.55 7.17 -11.58
C ASN A 168 53.00 8.12 -12.68
N ARG A 169 54.09 8.84 -12.42
CA ARG A 169 55.17 9.14 -13.38
C ARG A 169 56.25 9.96 -12.69
N ILE A 170 57.23 9.29 -12.10
CA ILE A 170 58.60 9.78 -11.98
C ILE A 170 59.51 8.75 -12.67
N TYR A 171 60.56 9.26 -13.31
CA TYR A 171 61.73 8.62 -13.91
C TYR A 171 61.63 8.21 -15.39
N ALA A 172 62.09 9.12 -16.27
CA ALA A 172 63.40 9.07 -16.93
C ALA A 172 63.51 10.21 -17.95
#